data_AF-X0TWC5-F1
#
_entry.id   AF-X0TWC5-F1
#
_cell.length_a   1.000
_cell.length_b   1.000
_cell.length_c   1.000
_cell.angle_alpha   90.00
_cell.angle_beta   90.00
_cell.angle_gamma   90.00
#
_symmetry.space_group_name_H-M   'P 1'
#
loop_
_entity.id
_entity.type
_entity.pdbx_description
1 polymer ?
#
loop_
_entity_poly.entity_id
_entity_poly.type
_entity_poly.pdbx_seq_one_letter_code
_entity_poly.pdbx_strand_id
1 'polypeptide(L)' 'MNIDELENKSRDELMALAKEKGISSSDGLNKQDIIMLLIRSDIEQQGQVF' A
#
# COMPACT_ATOMS: atom_id res chain seq x y z
N MET A 1 8.19 -4.31 0.85
CA MET A 1 7.01 -4.73 1.62
C MET A 1 6.43 -5.96 0.95
N ASN A 2 6.16 -7.06 1.65
CA ASN A 2 5.65 -8.28 1.03
C ASN A 2 4.11 -8.32 0.97
N ILE A 3 3.57 -8.96 -0.06
CA ILE A 3 2.13 -9.07 -0.27
C ILE A 3 1.45 -9.86 0.84
N ASP A 4 2.07 -10.95 1.31
CA ASP A 4 1.57 -11.76 2.44
C ASP A 4 1.41 -10.94 3.72
N GLU A 5 2.36 -10.04 4.03
CA GLU A 5 2.28 -9.19 5.21
C GLU A 5 1.14 -8.18 5.11
N LEU A 6 0.89 -7.68 3.91
CA LEU A 6 -0.19 -6.73 3.63
C LEU A 6 -1.57 -7.41 3.58
N GLU A 7 -1.65 -8.65 3.08
CA GLU A 7 -2.89 -9.43 3.08
C GLU A 7 -3.33 -9.86 4.48
N ASN A 8 -2.38 -10.08 5.39
CA ASN A 8 -2.67 -10.36 6.80
C ASN A 8 -3.12 -9.11 7.59
N LYS A 9 -2.85 -7.90 7.09
CA LYS A 9 -3.28 -6.65 7.73
C LYS A 9 -4.76 -6.35 7.49
N SER A 10 -5.35 -5.61 8.41
CA SER A 10 -6.72 -5.11 8.25
C SER A 10 -6.78 -3.95 7.26
N ARG A 11 -7.96 -3.71 6.67
CA ARG A 11 -8.17 -2.61 5.72
C ARG A 11 -7.79 -1.25 6.33
N ASP A 12 -8.13 -1.03 7.60
CA ASP A 12 -7.78 0.19 8.32
C ASP A 12 -6.27 0.37 8.51
N GLU A 13 -5.54 -0.71 8.81
CA GLU A 13 -4.08 -0.67 8.91
C GLU A 13 -3.43 -0.36 7.56
N LEU A 14 -3.96 -0.94 6.48
CA LEU A 14 -3.50 -0.67 5.12
C LEU A 14 -3.77 0.80 4.72
N MET A 15 -4.93 1.35 5.10
CA MET A 15 -5.21 2.78 4.88
C MET A 15 -4.29 3.68 5.70
N ALA A 16 -4.01 3.32 6.96
CA ALA A 16 -3.10 4.08 7.81
C ALA A 16 -1.68 4.10 7.19
N LEU A 17 -1.18 2.95 6.75
CA LEU A 17 0.09 2.83 6.04
C LEU A 17 0.11 3.63 4.73
N ALA A 18 -0.99 3.58 3.97
CA ALA A 18 -1.10 4.34 2.73
C ALA A 18 -1.01 5.85 3.00
N LYS A 19 -1.71 6.35 4.02
CA LYS A 19 -1.62 7.75 4.46
C LYS A 19 -0.23 8.12 4.93
N GLU A 20 0.44 7.25 5.68
CA GLU A 20 1.80 7.47 6.18
C GLU A 20 2.82 7.60 5.03
N LYS A 21 2.63 6.81 3.97
CA LYS A 21 3.42 6.93 2.72
C LYS A 21 2.99 8.07 1.79
N GLY A 22 1.98 8.86 2.15
CA GLY A 22 1.47 9.97 1.34
C GLY A 22 0.54 9.55 0.19
N ILE A 23 0.00 8.33 0.22
CA ILE A 23 -0.92 7.78 -0.77
C ILE A 23 -2.35 8.19 -0.41
N SER A 24 -2.74 9.40 -0.85
CA SER A 24 -4.07 9.99 -0.61
C SER A 24 -5.20 9.35 -1.44
N SER A 25 -4.89 8.48 -2.40
CA SER A 25 -5.87 7.85 -3.31
C SER A 25 -6.53 6.59 -2.75
N SER A 26 -6.30 6.26 -1.48
CA SER A 26 -6.80 5.03 -0.84
C SER A 26 -8.27 5.07 -0.42
N ASP A 27 -8.90 6.26 -0.43
CA ASP A 27 -10.32 6.44 -0.10
C ASP A 27 -11.22 5.88 -1.22
N GLY A 28 -12.03 4.88 -0.88
CA GLY A 28 -12.95 4.20 -1.81
C GLY A 28 -12.37 2.95 -2.51
N LEU A 29 -11.08 2.65 -2.31
CA LEU A 29 -10.43 1.48 -2.91
C LEU A 29 -10.68 0.18 -2.12
N ASN A 30 -10.72 -0.95 -2.83
CA ASN A 30 -10.83 -2.26 -2.20
C ASN A 30 -9.51 -2.63 -1.52
N LYS A 31 -9.55 -3.61 -0.61
CA LYS A 31 -8.36 -4.05 0.14
C LYS A 31 -7.18 -4.35 -0.80
N GLN A 32 -7.43 -5.12 -1.87
CA GLN A 32 -6.39 -5.48 -2.84
C GLN A 32 -5.80 -4.28 -3.57
N ASP A 33 -6.62 -3.29 -3.94
CA ASP A 33 -6.13 -2.06 -4.59
C ASP A 33 -5.19 -1.27 -3.66
N ILE A 34 -5.52 -1.18 -2.37
CA ILE A 34 -4.67 -0.52 -1.37
C ILE A 34 -3.34 -1.27 -1.20
N ILE A 35 -3.39 -2.60 -1.18
CA ILE A 35 -2.18 -3.46 -1.12
C ILE A 35 -1.29 -3.19 -2.34
N MET A 36 -1.87 -3.15 -3.53
CA MET A 36 -1.12 -2.91 -4.76
C MET A 36 -0.49 -1.51 -4.80
N LEU A 37 -1.20 -0.49 -4.33
CA LEU A 37 -0.64 0.86 -4.18
C LEU A 37 0.53 0.90 -3.20
N LEU A 38 0.41 0.21 -2.05
CA LEU A 38 1.47 0.14 -1.06
C LEU A 38 2.72 -0.54 -1.61
N ILE A 39 2.56 -1.68 -2.29
CA ILE A 39 3.69 -2.39 -2.92
C ILE A 39 4.35 -1.53 -3.99
N ARG A 40 3.56 -0.89 -4.85
CA ARG A 40 4.08 -0.03 -5.91
C ARG A 40 4.86 1.15 -5.35
N SER A 41 4.30 1.85 -4.38
CA SER A 41 4.96 2.97 -3.71
C SER A 41 6.25 2.54 -3.02
N ASP A 42 6.27 1.35 -2.43
CA ASP A 42 7.46 0.79 -1.79
C ASP A 42 8.57 0.46 -2.80
N ILE A 43 8.22 -0.11 -3.97
CA ILE A 43 9.16 -0.38 -5.08
C ILE A 43 9.72 0.93 -5.64
N GLU A 44 8.84 1.92 -5.87
CA GLU A 44 9.22 3.26 -6.35
C GLU A 44 10.16 3.97 -5.36
N GLN A 45 9.88 3.88 -4.05
CA GLN A 45 10.74 4.45 -2.99
C GLN A 45 12.09 3.73 -2.85
N GLN A 46 12.13 2.41 -3.09
CA GLN A 46 13.38 1.65 -3.05
C GLN A 46 14.30 1.95 -4.26
N GLY A 47 13.91 2.86 -5.15
CA GLY A 47 14.72 3.25 -6.31
C GLY A 47 14.83 2.14 -7.35
N GLN A 48 13.98 1.12 -7.26
CA GLN A 48 13.84 0.09 -8.27
C GLN A 48 12.95 0.68 -9.37
N VAL A 49 13.55 1.58 -10.14
CA VAL A 49 12.95 2.18 -11.33
C VAL A 49 12.62 1.05 -12.30
N PHE A 50 11.34 0.90 -12.61
CA PHE A 50 10.88 0.05 -13.70
C PHE A 50 11.18 0.71 -15.05
#